data_AF-A0A948AZ58-F1
#
_entry.id   AF-A0A948AZ58-F1
#
_cell.length_a   1.000
_cell.length_b   1.000
_cell.length_c   1.000
_cell.angle_alpha   90.00
_cell.angle_beta   90.00
_cell.angle_gamma   90.00
#
_symmetry.space_group_name_H-M   'P 1'
#
loop_
_entity.id
_entity.type
_entity.pdbx_description
1 polymer ?
#
loop_
_entity_poly.entity_id
_entity_poly.type
_entity_poly.pdbx_seq_one_letter_code
_entity_poly.pdbx_strand_id
1 'polypeptide(L)'
;AGFRLGAAGLLVTDWGDMGHFNLPAGSLHGLALGAAMGWNPRGDKGIGFDRSFSLHALGDPSGKAAELFVKAGTTELAEWPLLILEPRGESYPAATRQRAIRLAPACRNWSRRFAALRPSDWLRDTDIEELAIAGEALYLNARRIRLEQSLAGARGKPAFLRRRIAVFLHELEAFFRRFAKSWQRTSRPAGLKDLAGAFEQVSQKWRRLTEKAQDP
;
A
#
# COMPACT_ATOMS: atom_id res chain seq x y z
N ALA A 1 25.81 6.45 10.00
CA ALA A 1 26.93 6.99 9.20
C ALA A 1 27.12 8.48 9.51
N GLY A 2 26.09 9.32 9.31
CA GLY A 2 26.15 10.77 9.57
C GLY A 2 26.83 11.19 10.89
N PHE A 3 26.34 10.69 12.04
CA PHE A 3 26.96 10.99 13.35
C PHE A 3 28.45 10.64 13.43
N ARG A 4 28.88 9.49 12.86
CA ARG A 4 30.29 9.08 12.87
C ARG A 4 31.17 9.93 11.96
N LEU A 5 30.58 10.59 10.96
CA LEU A 5 31.27 11.40 9.96
C LEU A 5 31.16 12.90 10.26
N GLY A 6 30.60 13.28 11.42
CA GLY A 6 30.45 14.69 11.80
C GLY A 6 29.38 15.46 11.02
N ALA A 7 28.34 14.78 10.51
CA ALA A 7 27.22 15.47 9.88
C ALA A 7 26.51 16.41 10.87
N ALA A 8 26.27 17.65 10.46
CA ALA A 8 25.63 18.67 11.29
C ALA A 8 24.12 18.49 11.47
N GLY A 9 23.49 17.63 10.65
CA GLY A 9 22.05 17.40 10.70
C GLY A 9 21.59 16.22 9.86
N LEU A 10 20.29 15.98 9.87
CA LEU A 10 19.61 14.92 9.12
C LEU A 10 18.44 15.52 8.35
N LEU A 11 18.32 15.15 7.07
CA LEU A 11 17.13 15.39 6.26
C LEU A 11 16.45 14.05 6.00
N VAL A 12 15.18 13.95 6.37
CA VAL A 12 14.32 12.80 6.03
C VAL A 12 13.48 13.20 4.83
N THR A 13 13.56 12.44 3.75
CA THR A 13 12.84 12.71 2.51
C THR A 13 11.79 11.64 2.28
N ASP A 14 10.56 12.07 2.01
CA ASP A 14 9.50 11.24 1.47
C ASP A 14 9.25 11.66 0.02
N TRP A 15 9.50 10.74 -0.92
CA TRP A 15 9.51 11.02 -2.35
C TRP A 15 8.19 10.68 -3.02
N GLY A 16 7.81 11.49 -4.01
CA GLY A 16 6.53 11.40 -4.71
C GLY A 16 6.59 10.95 -6.14
N ASP A 17 7.43 9.98 -6.44
CA ASP A 17 7.53 9.48 -7.81
C ASP A 17 6.18 8.87 -8.24
N MET A 18 5.94 8.91 -9.55
CA MET A 18 4.72 8.36 -10.17
C MET A 18 3.41 8.96 -9.62
N GLY A 19 3.41 10.25 -9.33
CA GLY A 19 2.22 10.97 -8.86
C GLY A 19 1.94 10.82 -7.36
N HIS A 20 2.95 10.39 -6.58
CA HIS A 20 2.92 10.26 -5.11
C HIS A 20 1.70 9.49 -4.60
N PHE A 21 1.48 8.27 -5.08
CA PHE A 21 0.34 7.43 -4.68
C PHE A 21 0.24 7.17 -3.16
N ASN A 22 1.37 7.22 -2.44
CA ASN A 22 1.37 6.98 -1.01
C ASN A 22 0.65 8.10 -0.27
N LEU A 23 -0.18 7.73 0.71
CA LEU A 23 -0.84 8.69 1.59
C LEU A 23 0.10 9.07 2.74
N PRO A 24 0.07 10.33 3.24
CA PRO A 24 1.01 10.84 4.24
C PRO A 24 1.22 9.95 5.47
N ALA A 25 0.16 9.29 5.96
CA ALA A 25 0.27 8.40 7.12
C ALA A 25 1.25 7.24 6.92
N GLY A 26 1.51 6.82 5.67
CA GLY A 26 2.50 5.80 5.32
C GLY A 26 3.94 6.17 5.69
N SER A 27 4.22 7.46 5.89
CA SER A 27 5.56 7.98 6.17
C SER A 27 5.83 8.24 7.65
N LEU A 28 4.81 8.10 8.51
CA LEU A 28 4.91 8.41 9.95
C LEU A 28 6.04 7.66 10.65
N HIS A 29 6.22 6.37 10.34
CA HIS A 29 7.29 5.56 10.96
C HIS A 29 8.69 6.09 10.59
N GLY A 30 8.93 6.34 9.30
CA GLY A 30 10.21 6.86 8.82
C GLY A 30 10.53 8.26 9.35
N LEU A 31 9.52 9.14 9.41
CA LEU A 31 9.64 10.47 9.99
C LEU A 31 9.94 10.41 11.49
N ALA A 32 9.22 9.57 12.24
CA ALA A 32 9.45 9.38 13.67
C ALA A 32 10.83 8.77 13.95
N LEU A 33 11.28 7.83 13.12
CA LEU A 33 12.62 7.23 13.25
C LEU A 33 13.71 8.26 13.00
N GLY A 34 13.55 9.08 11.95
CA GLY A 34 14.47 10.17 11.67
C GLY A 34 14.53 11.19 12.80
N ALA A 35 13.39 11.58 13.38
CA ALA A 35 13.34 12.46 14.54
C ALA A 35 14.06 11.84 15.76
N ALA A 36 13.78 10.58 16.07
CA ALA A 36 14.41 9.87 17.18
C ALA A 36 15.94 9.79 17.01
N MET A 37 16.41 9.49 15.81
CA MET A 37 17.85 9.39 15.50
C MET A 37 18.53 10.75 15.37
N GLY A 38 17.80 11.80 15.00
CA GLY A 38 18.27 13.19 15.03
C GLY A 38 18.49 13.70 16.45
N TRP A 39 17.61 13.31 17.39
CA TRP A 39 17.72 13.66 18.80
C TRP A 39 18.78 12.84 19.54
N ASN A 40 18.74 11.51 19.37
CA ASN A 40 19.68 10.59 20.01
C ASN A 40 20.20 9.56 18.99
N PRO A 41 21.35 9.82 18.33
CA PRO A 41 21.90 8.92 17.31
C PRO A 41 22.46 7.60 17.89
N ARG A 42 22.53 7.47 19.22
CA ARG A 42 22.90 6.22 19.92
C ARG A 42 21.67 5.47 20.45
N GLY A 43 20.47 5.97 20.21
CA GLY A 43 19.23 5.31 20.60
C GLY A 43 18.98 4.01 19.83
N ASP A 44 18.07 3.19 20.35
CA ASP A 44 17.61 2.02 19.62
C ASP A 44 16.83 2.45 18.37
N LYS A 45 17.05 1.74 17.26
CA LYS A 45 16.38 1.93 15.96
C LYS A 45 15.58 0.71 15.52
N GLY A 46 15.55 -0.33 16.35
CA GLY A 46 14.79 -1.56 16.15
C GLY A 46 13.59 -1.64 17.09
N ILE A 47 13.47 -2.76 17.82
CA ILE A 47 12.24 -3.09 18.55
C ILE A 47 11.86 -2.11 19.66
N GLY A 48 12.84 -1.47 20.32
CA GLY A 48 12.60 -0.44 21.32
C GLY A 48 12.06 0.85 20.71
N PHE A 49 12.52 1.21 19.52
CA PHE A 49 11.92 2.29 18.74
C PHE A 49 10.50 1.92 18.32
N ASP A 50 10.29 0.74 17.74
CA ASP A 50 8.96 0.30 17.26
C ASP A 50 7.92 0.28 18.39
N ARG A 51 8.31 -0.17 19.59
CA ARG A 51 7.45 -0.13 20.77
C ARG A 51 7.09 1.30 21.18
N SER A 52 8.06 2.21 21.15
CA SER A 52 7.85 3.63 21.47
C SER A 52 6.96 4.30 20.42
N PHE A 53 7.20 4.03 19.15
CA PHE A 53 6.37 4.49 18.04
C PHE A 53 4.92 3.97 18.17
N SER A 54 4.74 2.68 18.48
CA SER A 54 3.41 2.11 18.71
C SER A 54 2.66 2.83 19.81
N LEU A 55 3.32 3.08 20.94
CA LEU A 55 2.69 3.73 22.09
C LEU A 55 2.39 5.21 21.81
N HIS A 56 3.40 5.97 21.38
CA HIS A 56 3.31 7.43 21.30
C HIS A 56 2.65 7.93 20.01
N ALA A 57 3.00 7.35 18.86
CA ALA A 57 2.48 7.80 17.58
C ALA A 57 1.18 7.08 17.18
N LEU A 58 1.02 5.81 17.56
CA LEU A 58 -0.16 5.02 17.18
C LEU A 58 -1.17 4.79 18.33
N GLY A 59 -0.85 5.21 19.55
CA GLY A 59 -1.73 5.02 20.72
C GLY A 59 -1.94 3.54 21.11
N ASP A 60 -1.11 2.62 20.63
CA ASP A 60 -1.22 1.18 20.89
C ASP A 60 -0.14 0.69 21.87
N PRO A 61 -0.47 0.48 23.15
CA PRO A 61 0.48 0.00 24.14
C PRO A 61 0.89 -1.47 23.94
N SER A 62 0.18 -2.22 23.10
CA SER A 62 0.49 -3.63 22.85
C SER A 62 1.67 -3.84 21.88
N GLY A 63 2.08 -2.81 21.15
CA GLY A 63 3.14 -2.90 20.13
C GLY A 63 2.68 -3.49 18.78
N LYS A 64 1.45 -4.02 18.71
CA LYS A 64 0.93 -4.74 17.55
C LYS A 64 0.67 -3.84 16.35
N ALA A 65 0.43 -2.54 16.58
CA ALA A 65 0.22 -1.56 15.53
C ALA A 65 1.54 -1.25 14.80
N ALA A 66 2.64 -1.02 15.52
CA ALA A 66 3.95 -0.85 14.92
C ALA A 66 4.44 -2.12 14.21
N GLU A 67 4.25 -3.30 14.83
CA GLU A 67 4.55 -4.59 14.18
C GLU A 67 3.82 -4.72 12.84
N LEU A 68 2.53 -4.35 12.81
CA LEU A 68 1.73 -4.37 11.59
C LEU A 68 2.24 -3.34 10.57
N PHE A 69 2.57 -2.13 11.00
CA PHE A 69 3.11 -1.06 10.14
C PHE A 69 4.38 -1.52 9.43
N VAL A 70 5.36 -2.00 10.20
CA VAL A 70 6.65 -2.49 9.68
C VAL A 70 6.41 -3.68 8.74
N LYS A 71 5.57 -4.64 9.15
CA LYS A 71 5.25 -5.81 8.33
C LYS A 71 4.58 -5.44 7.01
N ALA A 72 3.64 -4.49 7.02
CA ALA A 72 2.94 -4.03 5.83
C ALA A 72 3.91 -3.33 4.86
N GLY A 73 4.78 -2.45 5.38
CA GLY A 73 5.77 -1.71 4.60
C GLY A 73 6.92 -2.56 4.04
N THR A 74 7.19 -3.73 4.61
CA THR A 74 8.31 -4.60 4.21
C THR A 74 7.90 -5.81 3.36
N THR A 75 6.68 -5.79 2.81
CA THR A 75 6.15 -6.94 2.06
C THR A 75 6.67 -7.10 0.65
N GLU A 76 7.42 -6.14 0.09
CA GLU A 76 7.71 -6.01 -1.37
C GLU A 76 6.44 -5.86 -2.25
N LEU A 77 5.25 -6.11 -1.70
CA LEU A 77 3.96 -5.75 -2.30
C LEU A 77 3.59 -4.29 -2.02
N ALA A 78 4.34 -3.64 -1.12
CA ALA A 78 4.29 -2.21 -0.81
C ALA A 78 5.19 -1.36 -1.71
N GLU A 79 6.00 -2.01 -2.56
CA GLU A 79 6.72 -1.30 -3.63
C GLU A 79 5.72 -0.59 -4.54
N TRP A 80 6.20 0.46 -5.25
CA TRP A 80 5.44 1.34 -6.15
C TRP A 80 4.18 0.68 -6.65
N PRO A 81 2.99 1.26 -6.39
CA PRO A 81 1.72 0.56 -6.42
C PRO A 81 1.57 -0.31 -7.66
N LEU A 82 1.80 -1.61 -7.46
CA LEU A 82 1.66 -2.64 -8.49
C LEU A 82 0.22 -2.67 -9.02
N LEU A 83 -0.71 -2.00 -8.36
CA LEU A 83 -2.09 -1.84 -8.78
C LEU A 83 -2.24 -0.97 -10.04
N ILE A 84 -1.42 0.07 -10.18
CA ILE A 84 -1.51 1.05 -11.27
C ILE A 84 -0.33 0.99 -12.24
N LEU A 85 0.79 0.42 -11.81
CA LEU A 85 1.93 0.20 -12.69
C LEU A 85 1.80 -1.15 -13.40
N GLU A 86 1.97 -1.13 -14.71
CA GLU A 86 2.18 -2.34 -15.50
C GLU A 86 3.63 -2.78 -15.35
N PRO A 87 3.89 -4.09 -15.16
CA PRO A 87 5.25 -4.59 -15.29
C PRO A 87 5.74 -4.32 -16.73
N ARG A 88 7.00 -3.90 -16.89
CA ARG A 88 7.58 -3.52 -18.18
C ARG A 88 7.71 -4.73 -19.10
N GLY A 89 6.63 -5.12 -19.79
CA GLY A 89 6.59 -6.22 -20.75
C GLY A 89 6.79 -7.63 -20.17
N GLU A 90 7.17 -7.75 -18.90
CA GLU A 90 7.44 -9.01 -18.22
C GLU A 90 6.28 -9.42 -17.29
N SER A 91 6.14 -10.72 -17.04
CA SER A 91 5.32 -11.19 -15.92
C SER A 91 6.03 -10.89 -14.60
N TYR A 92 5.28 -10.64 -13.53
CA TYR A 92 5.86 -10.50 -12.17
C TYR A 92 6.85 -11.63 -11.85
N PRO A 93 8.01 -11.37 -11.23
CA PRO A 93 8.96 -12.41 -10.84
C PRO A 93 8.32 -13.53 -10.02
N ALA A 94 8.83 -14.76 -10.15
CA ALA A 94 8.27 -15.93 -9.46
C ALA A 94 8.17 -15.75 -7.94
N ALA A 95 9.19 -15.12 -7.33
CA ALA A 95 9.20 -14.79 -5.91
C ALA A 95 8.05 -13.85 -5.52
N THR A 96 7.81 -12.80 -6.31
CA THR A 96 6.70 -11.85 -6.12
C THR A 96 5.35 -12.55 -6.22
N ARG A 97 5.17 -13.44 -7.21
CA ARG A 97 3.93 -14.24 -7.35
C ARG A 97 3.68 -15.14 -6.14
N GLN A 98 4.71 -15.87 -5.70
CA GLN A 98 4.60 -16.75 -4.53
C GLN A 98 4.29 -15.96 -3.26
N ARG A 99 4.90 -14.79 -3.09
CA ARG A 99 4.65 -13.90 -1.97
C ARG A 99 3.22 -13.34 -2.00
N ALA A 100 2.71 -12.93 -3.15
CA ALA A 100 1.31 -12.49 -3.32
C ALA A 100 0.31 -13.58 -2.93
N ILE A 101 0.55 -14.84 -3.32
CA ILE A 101 -0.28 -15.98 -2.90
C ILE A 101 -0.30 -16.12 -1.38
N ARG A 102 0.89 -16.11 -0.76
CA ARG A 102 1.06 -16.30 0.69
C ARG A 102 0.45 -15.17 1.51
N LEU A 103 0.60 -13.91 1.07
CA LEU A 103 0.21 -12.74 1.84
C LEU A 103 -1.22 -12.27 1.60
N ALA A 104 -1.87 -12.64 0.49
CA ALA A 104 -3.21 -12.16 0.16
C ALA A 104 -4.25 -12.30 1.30
N PRO A 105 -4.33 -13.42 2.05
CA PRO A 105 -5.25 -13.51 3.20
C PRO A 105 -4.91 -12.53 4.32
N ALA A 106 -3.61 -12.32 4.58
CA ALA A 106 -3.13 -11.44 5.63
C ALA A 106 -3.37 -9.97 5.29
N CYS A 107 -3.07 -9.52 4.06
CA CYS A 107 -3.27 -8.14 3.63
C CYS A 107 -4.73 -7.68 3.82
N ARG A 108 -5.71 -8.56 3.55
CA ARG A 108 -7.12 -8.26 3.79
C ARG A 108 -7.43 -7.97 5.27
N ASN A 109 -6.76 -8.67 6.17
CA ASN A 109 -6.91 -8.46 7.61
C ASN A 109 -6.18 -7.18 8.07
N TRP A 110 -5.05 -6.83 7.45
CA TRP A 110 -4.25 -5.66 7.83
C TRP A 110 -5.01 -4.35 7.67
N SER A 111 -5.72 -4.15 6.56
CA SER A 111 -6.58 -2.98 6.37
C SER A 111 -7.59 -2.83 7.51
N ARG A 112 -8.24 -3.92 7.92
CA ARG A 112 -9.20 -3.92 9.03
C ARG A 112 -8.54 -3.63 10.38
N ARG A 113 -7.32 -4.12 10.60
CA ARG A 113 -6.57 -3.86 11.83
C ARG A 113 -6.15 -2.40 11.94
N PHE A 114 -5.74 -1.76 10.84
CA PHE A 114 -5.51 -0.32 10.82
C PHE A 114 -6.79 0.46 11.07
N ALA A 115 -7.90 0.09 10.41
CA ALA A 115 -9.20 0.72 10.64
C ALA A 115 -9.76 0.56 12.06
N ALA A 116 -9.23 -0.40 12.83
CA ALA A 116 -9.62 -0.65 14.23
C ALA A 116 -8.74 0.10 15.24
N LEU A 117 -7.71 0.82 14.78
CA LEU A 117 -6.97 1.75 15.64
C LEU A 117 -7.90 2.84 16.16
N ARG A 118 -7.55 3.40 17.31
CA ARG A 118 -8.29 4.50 17.92
C ARG A 118 -7.49 5.78 17.77
N PRO A 119 -8.16 6.92 17.51
CA PRO A 119 -7.49 8.21 17.54
C PRO A 119 -6.80 8.46 18.87
N SER A 120 -5.71 9.21 18.80
CA SER A 120 -4.97 9.72 19.95
C SER A 120 -4.54 11.16 19.67
N ASP A 121 -3.84 11.79 20.61
CA ASP A 121 -3.30 13.13 20.43
C ASP A 121 -2.37 13.24 19.20
N TRP A 122 -1.76 12.12 18.78
CA TRP A 122 -0.81 12.07 17.67
C TRP A 122 -1.33 11.29 16.45
N LEU A 123 -2.41 10.52 16.59
CA LEU A 123 -3.02 9.73 15.51
C LEU A 123 -4.43 10.23 15.23
N ARG A 124 -4.62 10.89 14.09
CA ARG A 124 -5.94 11.43 13.72
C ARG A 124 -6.77 10.36 13.00
N ASP A 125 -8.08 10.57 12.96
CA ASP A 125 -8.99 9.74 12.15
C ASP A 125 -8.56 9.65 10.68
N THR A 126 -8.04 10.75 10.12
CA THR A 126 -7.51 10.78 8.76
C THR A 126 -6.30 9.86 8.60
N ASP A 127 -5.42 9.81 9.58
CA ASP A 127 -4.22 8.96 9.52
C ASP A 127 -4.62 7.47 9.58
N ILE A 128 -5.61 7.13 10.41
CA ILE A 128 -6.18 5.77 10.49
C ILE A 128 -6.81 5.38 9.14
N GLU A 129 -7.60 6.26 8.53
CA GLU A 129 -8.20 6.03 7.21
C GLU A 129 -7.13 5.80 6.15
N GLU A 130 -6.09 6.64 6.12
CA GLU A 130 -4.96 6.52 5.19
C GLU A 130 -4.21 5.19 5.35
N LEU A 131 -3.94 4.75 6.60
CA LEU A 131 -3.31 3.45 6.88
C LEU A 131 -4.21 2.27 6.47
N ALA A 132 -5.52 2.37 6.69
CA ALA A 132 -6.47 1.37 6.25
C ALA A 132 -6.52 1.24 4.72
N ILE A 133 -6.48 2.39 4.01
CA ILE A 133 -6.38 2.45 2.54
C ILE A 133 -5.05 1.84 2.07
N ALA A 134 -3.92 2.15 2.70
CA ALA A 134 -2.64 1.54 2.37
C ALA A 134 -2.68 0.00 2.52
N GLY A 135 -3.28 -0.50 3.61
CA GLY A 135 -3.51 -1.94 3.79
C GLY A 135 -4.40 -2.56 2.71
N GLU A 136 -5.41 -1.83 2.24
CA GLU A 136 -6.27 -2.26 1.14
C GLU A 136 -5.51 -2.32 -0.19
N ALA A 137 -4.64 -1.35 -0.47
CA ALA A 137 -3.79 -1.35 -1.66
C ALA A 137 -2.89 -2.61 -1.71
N LEU A 138 -2.29 -3.01 -0.59
CA LEU A 138 -1.51 -4.26 -0.50
C LEU A 138 -2.33 -5.50 -0.84
N TYR A 139 -3.59 -5.54 -0.39
CA TYR A 139 -4.51 -6.63 -0.71
C TYR A 139 -4.83 -6.66 -2.21
N LEU A 140 -5.11 -5.51 -2.81
CA LEU A 140 -5.40 -5.39 -4.24
C LEU A 140 -4.18 -5.72 -5.11
N ASN A 141 -2.96 -5.32 -4.70
CA ASN A 141 -1.71 -5.74 -5.34
C ASN A 141 -1.60 -7.27 -5.36
N ALA A 142 -1.77 -7.91 -4.21
CA ALA A 142 -1.72 -9.37 -4.11
C ALA A 142 -2.79 -10.05 -4.97
N ARG A 143 -4.00 -9.49 -5.04
CA ARG A 143 -5.08 -10.00 -5.89
C ARG A 143 -4.79 -9.87 -7.37
N ARG A 144 -4.31 -8.72 -7.81
CA ARG A 144 -3.95 -8.45 -9.20
C ARG A 144 -2.94 -9.49 -9.69
N ILE A 145 -1.84 -9.67 -8.95
CA ILE A 145 -0.78 -10.64 -9.28
C ILE A 145 -1.35 -12.07 -9.41
N ARG A 146 -2.22 -12.48 -8.49
CA ARG A 146 -2.86 -13.80 -8.52
C ARG A 146 -3.81 -13.98 -9.71
N LEU A 147 -4.54 -12.94 -10.09
CA LEU A 147 -5.43 -12.98 -11.26
C LEU A 147 -4.64 -13.08 -12.55
N GLU A 148 -3.56 -12.31 -12.69
CA GLU A 148 -2.67 -12.38 -13.86
C GLU A 148 -2.02 -13.75 -13.99
N GLN A 149 -1.55 -14.34 -12.89
CA GLN A 149 -1.03 -15.72 -12.90
C GLN A 149 -2.11 -16.74 -13.30
N SER A 150 -3.35 -16.56 -12.83
CA SER A 150 -4.46 -17.44 -13.21
C SER A 150 -4.80 -17.32 -14.69
N LEU A 151 -4.68 -16.12 -15.27
CA LEU A 151 -4.87 -15.88 -16.71
C LEU A 151 -3.77 -16.52 -17.54
N ALA A 152 -2.50 -16.40 -17.14
CA ALA A 152 -1.36 -16.97 -17.86
C ALA A 152 -1.40 -18.51 -17.92
N GLY A 153 -1.92 -19.17 -16.88
CA GLY A 153 -2.03 -20.63 -16.81
C GLY A 153 -3.33 -21.21 -17.36
N ALA A 154 -4.32 -20.39 -17.73
CA ALA A 154 -5.61 -20.88 -18.19
C ALA A 154 -5.59 -21.25 -19.69
N ARG A 155 -6.07 -22.44 -20.04
CA ARG A 155 -6.47 -22.75 -21.42
C ARG A 155 -7.83 -22.10 -21.68
N GLY A 156 -7.85 -21.04 -22.48
CA GLY A 156 -9.05 -20.21 -22.69
C GLY A 156 -9.33 -19.24 -21.52
N LYS A 157 -10.50 -18.59 -21.54
CA LYS A 157 -10.96 -17.67 -20.47
C LYS A 157 -12.19 -18.21 -19.74
N PRO A 158 -12.01 -19.11 -18.75
CA PRO A 158 -13.12 -19.76 -18.05
C PRO A 158 -14.10 -18.76 -17.44
N ALA A 159 -15.39 -19.10 -17.40
CA ALA A 159 -16.43 -18.25 -16.79
C ALA A 159 -16.13 -17.87 -15.32
N PHE A 160 -15.50 -18.78 -14.56
CA PHE A 160 -15.08 -18.48 -13.18
C PHE A 160 -14.05 -17.35 -13.11
N LEU A 161 -13.14 -17.26 -14.08
CA LEU A 161 -12.08 -16.25 -14.12
C LEU A 161 -12.67 -14.88 -14.47
N ARG A 162 -13.65 -14.83 -15.38
CA ARG A 162 -14.44 -13.63 -15.67
C ARG A 162 -15.14 -13.09 -14.42
N ARG A 163 -15.80 -13.97 -13.64
CA ARG A 163 -16.44 -13.58 -12.38
C ARG A 163 -15.43 -13.01 -11.38
N ARG A 164 -14.24 -13.62 -11.25
CA ARG A 164 -13.19 -13.12 -10.35
C ARG A 164 -12.63 -11.76 -10.78
N ILE A 165 -12.51 -11.53 -12.10
CA ILE A 165 -12.12 -10.22 -12.65
C ILE A 165 -13.19 -9.17 -12.34
N ALA A 166 -14.47 -9.48 -12.55
CA ALA A 166 -15.57 -8.55 -12.23
C ALA A 166 -15.58 -8.15 -10.75
N VAL A 167 -15.36 -9.11 -9.84
CA VAL A 167 -15.23 -8.81 -8.40
C VAL A 167 -14.02 -7.92 -8.12
N PHE A 168 -12.88 -8.19 -8.75
CA PHE A 168 -11.69 -7.34 -8.60
C PHE A 168 -11.90 -5.92 -9.12
N LEU A 169 -12.54 -5.75 -10.27
CA LEU A 169 -12.91 -4.43 -10.81
C LEU A 169 -13.79 -3.65 -9.83
N HIS A 170 -14.82 -4.29 -9.28
CA HIS A 170 -15.70 -3.65 -8.30
C HIS A 170 -14.94 -3.18 -7.05
N GLU A 171 -14.02 -4.01 -6.54
CA GLU A 171 -13.18 -3.65 -5.39
C GLU A 171 -12.18 -2.54 -5.73
N LEU A 172 -11.57 -2.59 -6.92
CA LEU A 172 -10.63 -1.58 -7.41
C LEU A 172 -11.29 -0.20 -7.51
N GLU A 173 -12.49 -0.14 -8.07
CA GLU A 173 -13.28 1.09 -8.18
C GLU A 173 -13.72 1.60 -6.80
N ALA A 174 -14.12 0.70 -5.90
CA ALA A 174 -14.48 1.07 -4.53
C ALA A 174 -13.28 1.60 -3.74
N PHE A 175 -12.11 0.99 -3.91
CA PHE A 175 -10.85 1.46 -3.37
C PHE A 175 -10.53 2.86 -3.90
N PHE A 176 -10.57 3.06 -5.21
CA PHE A 176 -10.23 4.36 -5.80
C PHE A 176 -11.14 5.48 -5.31
N ARG A 177 -12.44 5.23 -5.11
CA ARG A 177 -13.36 6.22 -4.51
C ARG A 177 -12.94 6.62 -3.10
N ARG A 178 -12.53 5.65 -2.26
CA ARG A 178 -12.03 5.94 -0.89
C ARG A 178 -10.69 6.68 -0.93
N PHE A 179 -9.76 6.19 -1.74
CA PHE A 179 -8.46 6.81 -1.96
C PHE A 179 -8.58 8.26 -2.40
N ALA A 180 -9.39 8.54 -3.42
CA ALA A 180 -9.63 9.88 -3.94
C ALA A 180 -10.20 10.83 -2.88
N LYS A 181 -11.14 10.35 -2.06
CA LYS A 181 -11.69 11.12 -0.94
C LYS A 181 -10.64 11.45 0.10
N SER A 182 -9.78 10.49 0.44
CA SER A 182 -8.68 10.72 1.40
C SER A 182 -7.64 11.69 0.83
N TRP A 183 -7.24 11.51 -0.43
CA TRP A 183 -6.30 12.37 -1.15
C TRP A 183 -6.70 13.84 -1.09
N GLN A 184 -7.96 14.15 -1.37
CA GLN A 184 -8.45 15.54 -1.43
C GLN A 184 -8.35 16.29 -0.10
N ARG A 185 -8.15 15.59 1.02
CA ARG A 185 -7.96 16.22 2.33
C ARG A 185 -6.54 16.71 2.56
N THR A 186 -5.56 16.08 1.94
CA THR A 186 -4.12 16.31 2.21
C THR A 186 -3.34 16.78 0.98
N SER A 187 -3.92 16.67 -0.21
CA SER A 187 -3.25 16.90 -1.49
C SER A 187 -4.10 17.71 -2.48
N ARG A 188 -3.42 18.40 -3.41
CA ARG A 188 -4.09 19.19 -4.44
C ARG A 188 -4.80 18.30 -5.47
N PRO A 189 -5.91 18.77 -6.09
CA PRO A 189 -6.66 17.99 -7.07
C PRO A 189 -5.86 17.57 -8.32
N ALA A 190 -4.84 18.34 -8.70
CA ALA A 190 -4.06 18.09 -9.91
C ALA A 190 -3.43 16.69 -9.93
N GLY A 191 -2.78 16.26 -8.84
CA GLY A 191 -2.15 14.93 -8.78
C GLY A 191 -3.17 13.78 -8.81
N LEU A 192 -4.38 14.00 -8.29
CA LEU A 192 -5.45 13.00 -8.35
C LEU A 192 -5.92 12.74 -9.77
N LYS A 193 -5.87 13.74 -10.67
CA LYS A 193 -6.28 13.59 -12.07
C LYS A 193 -5.39 12.58 -12.80
N ASP A 194 -4.07 12.66 -12.58
CA ASP A 194 -3.12 11.75 -13.22
C ASP A 194 -3.29 10.31 -12.69
N LEU A 195 -3.45 10.17 -11.38
CA LEU A 195 -3.77 8.87 -10.75
C LEU A 195 -5.10 8.31 -11.26
N ALA A 196 -6.14 9.14 -11.39
CA ALA A 196 -7.42 8.72 -11.94
C ALA A 196 -7.28 8.17 -13.36
N GLY A 197 -6.48 8.81 -14.20
CA GLY A 197 -6.16 8.34 -15.54
C GLY A 197 -5.50 6.96 -15.52
N ALA A 198 -4.53 6.73 -14.62
CA ALA A 198 -3.88 5.42 -14.47
C ALA A 198 -4.85 4.33 -13.99
N PHE A 199 -5.70 4.62 -13.00
CA PHE A 199 -6.73 3.69 -12.52
C PHE A 199 -7.74 3.32 -13.61
N GLU A 200 -8.16 4.29 -14.41
CA GLU A 200 -9.09 4.08 -15.52
C GLU A 200 -8.46 3.18 -16.60
N GLN A 201 -7.20 3.42 -16.98
CA GLN A 201 -6.49 2.58 -17.95
C GLN A 201 -6.40 1.12 -17.49
N VAL A 202 -6.04 0.89 -16.22
CA VAL A 202 -6.02 -0.46 -15.64
C VAL A 202 -7.40 -1.08 -15.66
N SER A 203 -8.43 -0.35 -15.22
CA SER A 203 -9.81 -0.84 -15.18
C SER A 203 -10.32 -1.23 -16.58
N GLN A 204 -10.09 -0.40 -17.59
CA GLN A 204 -10.46 -0.69 -18.98
C GLN A 204 -9.77 -1.94 -19.52
N LYS A 205 -8.48 -2.14 -19.21
CA LYS A 205 -7.75 -3.35 -19.59
C LYS A 205 -8.42 -4.60 -19.02
N TRP A 206 -8.76 -4.60 -17.73
CA TRP A 206 -9.42 -5.73 -17.09
C TRP A 206 -10.85 -5.97 -17.63
N ARG A 207 -11.60 -4.90 -17.97
CA ARG A 207 -12.92 -5.00 -18.61
C ARG A 207 -12.86 -5.67 -19.99
N ARG A 208 -11.90 -5.28 -20.84
CA ARG A 208 -11.69 -5.92 -22.16
C ARG A 208 -11.40 -7.42 -22.05
N LEU A 209 -10.75 -7.85 -20.96
CA LEU A 209 -10.51 -9.27 -20.72
C LEU A 209 -11.80 -10.06 -20.45
N THR A 210 -12.83 -9.40 -19.91
CA THR A 210 -14.17 -9.97 -19.69
C THR A 210 -15.09 -9.92 -20.91
N GLU A 211 -14.92 -8.93 -21.79
CA GLU A 211 -15.77 -8.69 -22.98
C GLU A 211 -15.39 -9.53 -24.21
N LYS A 212 -14.10 -9.82 -24.43
CA LYS A 212 -13.58 -10.58 -25.61
C LYS A 212 -13.94 -12.09 -25.62
N ALA A 213 -15.15 -12.46 -25.25
CA ALA A 213 -15.68 -13.83 -25.35
C ALA A 213 -17.18 -13.85 -25.74
N GLN A 214 -17.63 -12.81 -26.45
CA GLN A 214 -18.85 -12.81 -27.25
C GLN A 214 -18.43 -12.84 -28.72
N ASP A 215 -17.96 -13.99 -29.17
CA ASP A 215 -18.05 -14.38 -30.58
C ASP A 215 -18.36 -15.89 -30.58
N PRO A 216 -19.29 -16.33 -31.44
CA PRO A 216 -20.09 -17.55 -31.27
C PRO A 216 -19.29 -18.86 -31.26
#